data_AF-A0A956F2C6-F1
#
_entry.id   AF-A0A956F2C6-F1
#
_cell.length_a   1.000
_cell.length_b   1.000
_cell.length_c   1.000
_cell.angle_alpha   90.00
_cell.angle_beta   90.00
_cell.angle_gamma   90.00
#
_symmetry.space_group_name_H-M   'P 1'
#
loop_
_entity.id
_entity.type
_entity.pdbx_description
1 polymer ?
#
loop_
_entity_poly.entity_id
_entity_poly.type
_entity_poly.pdbx_seq_one_letter_code
_entity_poly.pdbx_strand_id
1 'polypeptide(L)'
;VLSPALRKRAEELAALIERRATQVESAEAPGVASKLKLLLDQWEGRQGIKKYWDDYGKSPSLLLSAEQYAAMFGDSDEYDWAHQAWPTPNSMREVEPGTSFVLKRGLSAKVTGGSDGD
;
A
#
# COMPACT_ATOMS: atom_id res chain seq x y z
N VAL A 1 0.09 -2.21 -20.03
CA VAL A 1 -1.38 -2.14 -20.13
C VAL A 1 -1.96 -3.34 -19.42
N LEU A 2 -3.00 -3.15 -18.62
CA LEU A 2 -3.65 -4.24 -17.89
C LEU A 2 -4.47 -5.08 -18.89
N SER A 3 -3.98 -6.26 -19.26
CA SER A 3 -4.73 -7.17 -20.13
C SER A 3 -5.87 -7.85 -19.35
N PRO A 4 -6.91 -8.40 -20.02
CA PRO A 4 -8.01 -9.08 -19.33
C PRO A 4 -7.55 -10.22 -18.40
N ALA A 5 -6.51 -10.96 -18.80
CA ALA A 5 -5.94 -12.02 -17.98
C ALA A 5 -5.22 -11.47 -16.73
N LEU A 6 -4.51 -10.35 -16.86
CA LEU A 6 -3.86 -9.67 -15.73
C LEU A 6 -4.88 -8.99 -14.83
N ARG A 7 -5.96 -8.44 -15.39
CA ARG A 7 -7.10 -7.87 -14.67
C ARG A 7 -7.71 -8.89 -13.72
N LYS A 8 -8.03 -10.09 -14.23
CA LYS A 8 -8.56 -11.18 -13.41
C LYS A 8 -7.63 -11.54 -12.24
N ARG A 9 -6.33 -11.66 -12.49
CA ARG A 9 -5.34 -11.92 -11.41
C ARG A 9 -5.29 -10.79 -10.39
N ALA A 10 -5.40 -9.54 -10.84
CA ALA A 10 -5.43 -8.39 -9.96
C ALA A 10 -6.71 -8.36 -9.11
N GLU A 11 -7.85 -8.80 -9.63
CA GLU A 11 -9.09 -8.96 -8.88
C GLU A 11 -8.99 -10.08 -7.82
N GLU A 12 -8.32 -11.18 -8.13
CA GLU A 12 -8.02 -12.23 -7.16
C GLU A 12 -7.15 -11.71 -5.99
N LEU A 13 -6.17 -10.86 -6.29
CA LEU A 13 -5.36 -10.16 -5.28
C LEU A 13 -6.18 -9.12 -4.50
N ALA A 14 -7.07 -8.38 -5.17
CA ALA A 14 -7.94 -7.41 -4.51
C ALA A 14 -8.86 -8.10 -3.49
N ALA A 15 -9.39 -9.28 -3.82
CA ALA A 15 -10.19 -10.08 -2.89
C ALA A 15 -9.37 -10.57 -1.68
N LEU A 16 -8.07 -10.82 -1.82
CA LEU A 16 -7.19 -11.13 -0.69
C LEU A 16 -7.01 -9.92 0.24
N ILE A 17 -6.84 -8.73 -0.34
CA ILE A 17 -6.68 -7.48 0.41
C ILE A 17 -7.98 -7.15 1.15
N GLU A 18 -9.13 -7.26 0.49
CA GLU A 18 -10.45 -7.05 1.10
C GLU A 18 -10.67 -7.99 2.29
N ARG A 19 -10.36 -9.28 2.14
CA ARG A 19 -10.44 -10.24 3.26
C ARG A 19 -9.58 -9.81 4.44
N ARG A 20 -8.36 -9.31 4.18
CA ARG A 20 -7.47 -8.81 5.23
C ARG A 20 -8.01 -7.54 5.88
N ALA A 21 -8.53 -6.60 5.10
CA ALA A 21 -9.16 -5.38 5.61
C ALA A 21 -10.32 -5.74 6.55
N THR A 22 -11.19 -6.66 6.14
CA THR A 22 -12.29 -7.16 6.98
C THR A 22 -11.83 -7.76 8.30
N GLN A 23 -10.70 -8.49 8.30
CA GLN A 23 -10.13 -9.10 9.51
C GLN A 23 -9.50 -8.08 10.46
N VAL A 24 -8.91 -7.00 9.95
CA VAL A 24 -8.26 -5.95 10.74
C VAL A 24 -9.29 -4.95 11.25
N GLU A 25 -10.07 -4.38 10.33
CA GLU A 25 -11.11 -3.40 10.62
C GLU A 25 -12.25 -3.48 9.60
N SER A 26 -13.32 -4.20 9.98
CA SER A 26 -14.47 -4.46 9.10
C SER A 26 -15.18 -3.20 8.57
N ALA A 27 -15.11 -2.08 9.30
CA ALA A 27 -15.72 -0.81 8.89
C ALA A 27 -15.04 -0.21 7.65
N GLU A 28 -13.74 -0.48 7.44
CA GLU A 28 -12.99 0.05 6.30
C GLU A 28 -13.12 -0.79 5.03
N ALA A 29 -13.49 -2.07 5.16
CA ALA A 29 -13.51 -3.02 4.04
C ALA A 29 -14.30 -2.55 2.80
N PRO A 30 -15.50 -1.94 2.93
CA PRO A 30 -16.24 -1.42 1.77
C PRO A 30 -15.49 -0.30 1.03
N GLY A 31 -14.81 0.56 1.78
CA GLY A 31 -13.98 1.65 1.22
C GLY A 31 -12.77 1.10 0.48
N VAL A 32 -12.09 0.10 1.07
CA VAL A 32 -10.97 -0.60 0.44
C VAL A 32 -11.40 -1.27 -0.87
N ALA A 33 -12.50 -2.02 -0.87
CA ALA A 33 -13.01 -2.68 -2.07
C ALA A 33 -13.34 -1.68 -3.19
N SER A 34 -14.02 -0.58 -2.84
CA SER A 34 -14.38 0.48 -3.78
C SER A 34 -13.15 1.14 -4.39
N LYS A 35 -12.13 1.42 -3.57
CA LYS A 35 -10.88 2.03 -4.02
C LYS A 35 -10.07 1.10 -4.92
N LEU A 36 -9.96 -0.19 -4.57
CA LEU A 36 -9.26 -1.19 -5.39
C LEU A 36 -9.92 -1.33 -6.76
N LYS A 37 -11.24 -1.40 -6.83
CA LYS A 37 -11.97 -1.45 -8.10
C LYS A 37 -11.67 -0.23 -8.96
N LEU A 38 -11.79 0.97 -8.39
CA LEU A 38 -11.48 2.22 -9.09
C LEU A 38 -10.06 2.24 -9.65
N LEU A 39 -9.08 1.79 -8.88
CA LEU A 39 -7.69 1.72 -9.32
C LEU A 39 -7.54 0.76 -10.51
N LEU A 40 -8.13 -0.44 -10.45
CA LEU A 40 -8.04 -1.37 -11.56
C LEU A 40 -8.71 -0.82 -12.82
N ASP A 41 -9.87 -0.16 -12.69
CA ASP A 41 -10.60 0.45 -13.81
C ASP A 41 -9.78 1.57 -14.46
N GLN A 42 -9.15 2.42 -13.64
CA GLN A 42 -8.22 3.44 -14.11
C GLN A 42 -7.00 2.81 -14.80
N TRP A 43 -6.41 1.75 -14.24
CA TRP A 43 -5.24 1.10 -14.83
C TRP A 43 -5.53 0.48 -16.20
N GLU A 44 -6.72 -0.08 -16.39
CA GLU A 44 -7.16 -0.60 -17.68
C GLU A 44 -7.24 0.51 -18.74
N GLY A 45 -7.72 1.70 -18.36
CA GLY A 45 -7.75 2.87 -19.24
C GLY A 45 -6.39 3.48 -19.57
N ARG A 46 -5.33 3.16 -18.79
CA ARG A 46 -4.00 3.76 -18.98
C ARG A 46 -3.17 3.01 -20.02
N GLN A 47 -2.84 3.73 -21.09
CA GLN A 47 -1.95 3.22 -22.14
C GLN A 47 -0.50 3.66 -21.96
N GLY A 48 0.42 2.88 -22.51
CA GLY A 48 1.83 3.26 -22.62
C GLY A 48 2.67 3.18 -21.35
N ILE A 49 2.15 2.70 -20.21
CA ILE A 49 2.91 2.56 -18.95
C ILE A 49 4.20 1.75 -19.17
N LYS A 50 5.36 2.38 -18.96
CA LYS A 50 6.69 1.77 -19.13
C LYS A 50 7.42 1.48 -17.82
N LYS A 51 7.07 2.21 -16.77
CA LYS A 51 7.75 2.14 -15.47
C LYS A 51 6.75 1.80 -14.37
N TYR A 52 7.20 1.03 -13.39
CA TYR A 52 6.44 0.81 -12.17
C TYR A 52 6.39 2.07 -11.30
N TRP A 53 7.54 2.72 -11.12
CA TRP A 53 7.71 3.93 -10.31
C TRP A 53 8.62 4.93 -11.04
N ASP A 54 8.27 6.23 -11.01
CA ASP A 54 9.14 7.33 -11.50
C ASP A 54 8.82 8.63 -10.77
N ASP A 55 9.76 9.13 -9.96
CA ASP A 55 9.61 10.40 -9.22
C ASP A 55 9.91 11.64 -10.09
N TYR A 56 10.61 11.47 -11.20
CA TYR A 56 11.17 12.58 -11.97
C TYR A 56 10.44 12.82 -13.30
N GLY A 57 9.83 11.78 -13.86
CA GLY A 57 9.21 11.82 -15.18
C GLY A 57 7.69 11.69 -15.16
N LYS A 58 7.00 12.58 -15.89
CA LYS A 58 5.59 12.38 -16.32
C LYS A 58 5.44 11.30 -17.41
N SER A 59 6.55 10.68 -17.85
CA SER A 59 6.55 9.61 -18.85
C SER A 59 6.02 8.33 -18.20
N PRO A 60 5.04 7.64 -18.80
CA PRO A 60 3.96 6.99 -18.05
C PRO A 60 4.50 5.91 -17.10
N SER A 61 4.59 6.26 -15.82
CA SER A 61 4.84 5.36 -14.70
C SER A 61 3.52 4.98 -14.05
N LEU A 62 3.44 3.81 -13.43
CA LEU A 62 2.23 3.43 -12.69
C LEU A 62 2.09 4.28 -11.43
N LEU A 63 3.17 4.43 -10.67
CA LEU A 63 3.24 5.07 -9.35
C LEU A 63 4.24 6.24 -9.30
N LEU A 64 4.01 7.16 -8.36
CA LEU A 64 4.97 8.17 -7.90
C LEU A 64 4.89 8.35 -6.37
N SER A 65 5.89 9.00 -5.78
CA SER A 65 5.85 9.42 -4.37
C SER A 65 4.70 10.40 -4.11
N ALA A 66 3.97 10.19 -3.01
CA ALA A 66 2.96 11.13 -2.54
C ALA A 66 3.55 12.50 -2.16
N GLU A 67 4.77 12.53 -1.62
CA GLU A 67 5.49 13.77 -1.31
C GLU A 67 5.87 14.52 -2.58
N GLN A 68 6.34 13.78 -3.59
CA GLN A 68 6.68 14.36 -4.89
C GLN A 68 5.43 14.88 -5.60
N TYR A 69 4.31 14.16 -5.51
CA TYR A 69 3.00 14.62 -5.98
C TYR A 69 2.60 15.95 -5.33
N ALA A 70 2.67 16.03 -4.00
CA ALA A 70 2.33 17.25 -3.28
C ALA A 70 3.24 18.43 -3.66
N ALA A 71 4.53 18.17 -3.88
CA ALA A 71 5.48 19.20 -4.32
C ALA A 71 5.24 19.67 -5.76
N MET A 72 4.81 18.77 -6.66
CA MET A 72 4.57 19.10 -8.07
C MET A 72 3.22 19.76 -8.33
N PHE A 73 2.18 19.33 -7.60
CA PHE A 73 0.79 19.69 -7.91
C PHE A 73 0.10 20.51 -6.82
N GLY A 74 0.62 20.61 -5.60
CA GLY A 74 0.03 21.42 -4.53
C GLY A 74 -1.49 21.27 -4.41
N ASP A 75 -2.19 22.40 -4.22
CA ASP A 75 -3.66 22.54 -4.23
C ASP A 75 -4.25 22.71 -5.65
N SER A 76 -3.50 22.43 -6.72
CA SER A 76 -4.02 22.62 -8.08
C SER A 76 -4.99 21.49 -8.48
N ASP A 77 -6.17 21.88 -8.93
CA ASP A 77 -7.20 20.99 -9.52
C ASP A 77 -6.81 20.42 -10.89
N GLU A 78 -5.61 20.69 -11.38
CA GLU A 78 -5.16 20.37 -12.74
C GLU A 78 -4.70 18.90 -12.90
N TYR A 79 -4.86 18.08 -11.86
CA TYR A 79 -4.40 16.70 -11.88
C TYR A 79 -5.38 15.78 -12.61
N ASP A 80 -5.14 15.52 -13.89
CA ASP A 80 -5.86 14.47 -14.63
C ASP A 80 -5.51 13.06 -14.10
N TRP A 81 -6.34 12.57 -13.18
CA TRP A 81 -6.23 11.25 -12.56
C TRP A 81 -6.35 10.09 -13.57
N ALA A 82 -6.94 10.32 -14.75
CA ALA A 82 -7.18 9.26 -15.73
C ALA A 82 -5.89 8.88 -16.49
N HIS A 83 -4.91 9.78 -16.57
CA HIS A 83 -3.70 9.57 -17.39
C HIS A 83 -2.39 9.61 -16.59
N GLN A 84 -2.41 10.08 -15.34
CA GLN A 84 -1.20 10.29 -14.53
C GLN A 84 -0.93 9.16 -13.52
N ALA A 85 0.30 9.10 -13.01
CA ALA A 85 0.74 8.08 -12.06
C ALA A 85 0.01 8.20 -10.71
N TRP A 86 -0.10 7.12 -9.94
CA TRP A 86 -0.77 7.21 -8.64
C TRP A 86 0.20 7.64 -7.54
N PRO A 87 -0.14 8.68 -6.75
CA PRO A 87 0.64 9.04 -5.58
C PRO A 87 0.51 7.95 -4.52
N THR A 88 1.63 7.45 -4.05
CA THR A 88 1.67 6.37 -3.06
C THR A 88 2.73 6.62 -1.99
N PRO A 89 2.56 6.09 -0.76
CA PRO A 89 3.57 6.20 0.28
C PRO A 89 4.89 5.55 -0.14
N ASN A 90 6.01 6.05 0.37
CA ASN A 90 7.34 5.53 0.05
C ASN A 90 7.54 4.04 0.40
N SER A 91 6.75 3.49 1.31
CA SER A 91 6.75 2.05 1.62
C SER A 91 6.31 1.16 0.45
N MET A 92 5.70 1.72 -0.60
CA MET A 92 5.36 1.01 -1.84
C MET A 92 6.47 1.04 -2.91
N ARG A 93 7.50 1.89 -2.72
CA ARG A 93 8.61 2.07 -3.66
C ARG A 93 9.54 0.87 -3.68
N GLU A 94 9.91 0.41 -2.49
CA GLU A 94 10.76 -0.75 -2.27
C GLU A 94 10.09 -1.62 -1.21
N VAL A 95 9.59 -2.78 -1.61
CA VAL A 95 9.13 -3.79 -0.65
C VAL A 95 10.38 -4.57 -0.23
N GLU A 96 11.07 -4.10 0.81
CA GLU A 96 12.03 -4.97 1.50
C GLU A 96 11.27 -6.18 2.07
N PRO A 97 11.82 -7.41 2.00
CA PRO A 97 11.20 -8.58 2.59
C PRO A 97 11.12 -8.40 4.12
N GLY A 98 9.98 -7.88 4.60
CA GLY A 98 9.75 -7.62 6.01
C GLY A 98 9.71 -8.92 6.81
N THR A 99 10.67 -9.10 7.74
CA THR A 99 10.58 -10.14 8.78
C THR A 99 9.54 -9.70 9.80
N SER A 100 8.57 -10.57 10.08
CA SER A 100 7.61 -10.36 11.17
C SER A 100 8.31 -10.55 12.52
N PHE A 101 8.37 -9.51 13.35
CA PHE A 101 8.83 -9.61 14.75
C PHE A 101 7.63 -9.47 15.70
N VAL A 102 7.55 -10.36 16.69
CA VAL A 102 6.54 -10.31 17.75
C VAL A 102 7.23 -9.88 19.04
N LEU A 103 6.77 -8.77 19.62
CA LEU A 103 7.22 -8.34 20.94
C LEU A 103 6.52 -9.18 22.01
N LYS A 104 7.24 -10.14 22.59
CA LYS A 104 6.73 -10.97 23.70
C LYS A 104 7.11 -10.29 25.03
N ARG A 105 6.13 -9.85 25.80
CA ARG A 105 6.36 -9.29 27.15
C ARG A 105 6.66 -10.45 28.11
N GLY A 106 7.90 -10.58 28.56
CA GLY A 106 8.32 -11.74 29.33
C GLY A 106 9.65 -11.56 30.06
N LEU A 107 9.79 -10.48 30.85
CA LEU A 107 10.80 -10.44 31.91
C LEU A 107 10.21 -9.78 33.16
N SER A 108 9.42 -10.56 33.90
CA SER A 108 9.25 -10.35 35.35
C SER A 108 9.76 -11.62 36.01
N ALA A 109 11.09 -11.76 36.07
CA ALA A 109 11.70 -12.70 36.99
C ALA A 109 11.61 -12.06 38.38
N LYS A 110 10.65 -12.54 39.16
CA LYS A 110 10.48 -12.25 40.58
C LYS A 110 11.78 -12.61 41.28
N VAL A 111 12.57 -11.61 41.71
CA VAL A 111 13.67 -11.81 42.65
C VAL A 111 13.03 -12.22 43.98
N THR A 112 12.98 -13.52 44.25
CA THR A 112 12.63 -14.05 45.57
C THR A 112 13.86 -13.90 46.47
N GLY A 113 13.74 -13.00 47.46
CA GLY A 113 14.78 -12.72 48.44
C GLY A 113 15.18 -13.96 49.25
N GLY A 114 16.47 -14.12 49.47
CA GLY A 114 17.03 -15.07 50.43
C GLY A 114 16.85 -14.52 51.85
N SER A 115 16.23 -15.32 52.71
CA SER A 115 16.30 -15.16 54.16
C SER A 115 17.47 -16.00 54.66
N ASP A 116 18.58 -15.37 55.05
CA ASP A 116 19.57 -15.98 55.92
C ASP A 116 19.15 -15.68 57.36
N GLY A 117 18.81 -16.73 58.11
CA GLY A 117 18.59 -16.69 59.54
C GLY A 117 19.89 -17.03 60.28
N ASP A 118 20.12 -16.33 61.40
CA ASP A 118 21.11 -16.61 62.45
C ASP A 118 20.99 -18.03 63.04
#